data_AF-A0A0G3H9L4-F1
#
_entry.id   AF-A0A0G3H9L4-F1
#
_cell.length_a   1.000
_cell.length_b   1.000
_cell.length_c   1.000
_cell.angle_alpha   90.00
_cell.angle_beta   90.00
_cell.angle_gamma   90.00
#
_symmetry.space_group_name_H-M   'P 1'
#
loop_
_entity.id
_entity.type
_entity.pdbx_description
1 polymer ?
#
loop_
_entity_poly.entity_id
_entity_poly.type
_entity_poly.pdbx_seq_one_letter_code
_entity_poly.pdbx_strand_id
1 'polypeptide(L)'
;MVGVTESRAREIAEVAARSVVAQYTDESIRIVQERITKLDDRVIAALIREGRLEVFADPGFQRSYTKAQMGAAVSDKDGDYDLLAGLLIDRVERGGLRNVRAGIERAIEVIDQIDEEALRGLTVFQAIQGYQPLSPHLESGLDTLEKLFSDLADGPLPSGNEWLDHLDILDAIRINHASSLKPFREYYPTQMPGYLASGAPLGSPRLPFVIDGKPVFGPNLLTLHELRSGHYRFAVATAGTLKRVVRAEENVLSELLKQAESHLGFGEIDSELIDPFIDRLRLRPTLNKIEAWWDQIPQAVQVTGVGKVLARSNALRLDHRGVLPPVD
;
A
#
# COMPACT_ATOMS: atom_id res chain seq x y z
N MET A 1 -4.29 -38.04 -3.75
CA MET A 1 -5.27 -37.09 -3.21
C MET A 1 -5.87 -36.38 -4.42
N VAL A 2 -7.16 -36.57 -4.70
CA VAL A 2 -7.81 -35.89 -5.83
C VAL A 2 -7.98 -34.43 -5.40
N GLY A 3 -7.29 -33.50 -6.07
CA GLY A 3 -7.41 -32.07 -5.80
C GLY A 3 -8.82 -31.56 -6.06
N VAL A 4 -9.18 -30.42 -5.46
CA VAL A 4 -10.47 -29.77 -5.73
C VAL A 4 -10.47 -29.27 -7.18
N THR A 5 -11.37 -29.79 -8.00
CA THR A 5 -11.60 -29.30 -9.37
C THR A 5 -12.48 -28.04 -9.35
N GLU A 6 -12.48 -27.26 -10.43
CA GLU A 6 -13.40 -26.12 -10.57
C GLU A 6 -14.86 -26.53 -10.36
N SER A 7 -15.30 -27.63 -10.98
CA SER A 7 -16.65 -28.17 -10.80
C SER A 7 -16.96 -28.48 -9.33
N ARG A 8 -15.98 -29.03 -8.58
CA ARG A 8 -16.17 -29.29 -7.15
C ARG A 8 -16.20 -28.00 -6.33
N ALA A 9 -15.38 -27.00 -6.66
CA ALA A 9 -15.41 -25.69 -6.02
C ALA A 9 -16.76 -24.99 -6.22
N ARG A 10 -17.31 -25.03 -7.45
CA ARG A 10 -18.65 -24.51 -7.78
C ARG A 10 -19.75 -25.17 -6.97
N GLU A 11 -19.70 -26.49 -6.81
CA GLU A 11 -20.67 -27.23 -5.99
C GLU A 11 -20.61 -26.78 -4.51
N ILE A 12 -19.40 -26.61 -3.96
CA ILE A 12 -19.21 -26.13 -2.58
C ILE A 12 -19.73 -24.69 -2.43
N ALA A 13 -19.44 -23.82 -3.41
CA ALA A 13 -19.93 -22.44 -3.43
C ALA A 13 -21.47 -22.38 -3.46
N GLU A 14 -22.13 -23.23 -4.25
CA GLU A 14 -23.59 -23.31 -4.33
C GLU A 14 -24.23 -23.80 -3.01
N VAL A 15 -23.59 -24.74 -2.32
CA VAL A 15 -24.04 -25.18 -0.98
C VAL A 15 -23.98 -24.02 0.02
N ALA A 16 -22.88 -23.26 0.03
CA ALA A 16 -22.75 -22.08 0.88
C ALA A 16 -23.80 -21.00 0.52
N ALA A 17 -23.99 -20.73 -0.77
CA ALA A 17 -24.94 -19.75 -1.28
C ALA A 17 -26.38 -20.05 -0.83
N ARG A 18 -26.81 -21.31 -0.86
CA ARG A 18 -28.15 -21.73 -0.41
C ARG A 18 -28.44 -21.30 1.04
N SER A 19 -27.44 -21.34 1.92
CA SER A 19 -27.61 -20.92 3.32
C SER A 19 -27.79 -19.40 3.49
N VAL A 20 -27.21 -18.62 2.57
CA VAL A 20 -27.33 -17.15 2.54
C VAL A 20 -28.69 -16.76 1.95
N VAL A 21 -29.05 -17.35 0.80
CA VAL A 21 -30.32 -17.09 0.10
C VAL A 21 -31.53 -17.38 0.97
N ALA A 22 -31.48 -18.43 1.80
CA ALA A 22 -32.58 -18.81 2.70
C ALA A 22 -32.97 -17.73 3.72
N GLN A 23 -32.19 -16.66 3.86
CA GLN A 23 -32.45 -15.55 4.77
C GLN A 23 -33.31 -14.43 4.16
N TYR A 24 -33.61 -14.51 2.86
CA TYR A 24 -34.30 -13.46 2.10
C TYR A 24 -35.66 -13.91 1.58
N THR A 25 -36.51 -12.94 1.23
CA THR A 25 -37.85 -13.17 0.68
C THR A 25 -37.80 -13.47 -0.82
N ASP A 26 -38.83 -14.15 -1.33
CA ASP A 26 -38.91 -14.61 -2.74
C ASP A 26 -38.62 -13.51 -3.78
N GLU A 27 -39.07 -12.28 -3.53
CA GLU A 27 -38.85 -11.13 -4.43
C GLU A 27 -37.38 -10.72 -4.52
N SER A 28 -36.59 -10.99 -3.48
CA SER A 28 -35.17 -10.65 -3.38
C SER A 28 -34.22 -11.80 -3.78
N ILE A 29 -34.70 -13.05 -3.80
CA ILE A 29 -33.86 -14.24 -4.04
C ILE A 29 -33.09 -14.13 -5.36
N ARG A 30 -33.74 -13.69 -6.45
CA ARG A 30 -33.08 -13.59 -7.77
C ARG A 30 -31.90 -12.62 -7.74
N ILE A 31 -32.08 -11.47 -7.10
CA ILE A 31 -31.05 -10.43 -6.99
C ILE A 31 -29.89 -10.94 -6.13
N VAL A 32 -30.20 -11.54 -4.98
CA VAL A 32 -29.19 -12.14 -4.08
C VAL A 32 -28.38 -13.20 -4.81
N GLN A 33 -29.03 -14.08 -5.58
CA GLN A 33 -28.35 -15.13 -6.35
C GLN A 33 -27.43 -14.55 -7.43
N GLU A 34 -27.86 -13.53 -8.16
CA GLU A 34 -27.01 -12.84 -9.14
C GLU A 34 -25.76 -12.24 -8.47
N ARG A 35 -25.92 -11.58 -7.32
CA ARG A 35 -24.81 -10.96 -6.57
C ARG A 35 -23.82 -11.99 -6.02
N ILE A 36 -24.31 -13.09 -5.46
CA ILE A 36 -23.46 -14.20 -5.01
C ILE A 36 -22.70 -14.82 -6.18
N THR A 37 -23.36 -15.03 -7.33
CA THR A 37 -22.72 -15.58 -8.53
C THR A 37 -21.58 -14.68 -9.02
N LYS A 38 -21.78 -13.35 -9.01
CA LYS A 38 -20.75 -12.37 -9.37
C LYS A 38 -19.51 -12.45 -8.47
N LEU A 39 -19.69 -12.68 -7.17
CA LEU A 39 -18.57 -12.91 -6.26
C LEU A 39 -17.90 -14.26 -6.53
N ASP A 40 -18.69 -15.33 -6.62
CA ASP A 40 -18.22 -16.69 -6.82
C ASP A 40 -17.34 -16.80 -8.08
N ASP A 41 -17.76 -16.19 -9.19
CA ASP A 41 -17.00 -16.13 -10.44
C ASP A 41 -15.62 -15.51 -10.25
N ARG A 42 -15.54 -14.39 -9.53
CA ARG A 42 -14.27 -13.66 -9.28
C ARG A 42 -13.34 -14.46 -8.39
N VAL A 43 -13.85 -15.01 -7.28
CA VAL A 43 -13.05 -15.78 -6.32
C VAL A 43 -12.51 -17.05 -6.97
N ILE A 44 -13.37 -17.81 -7.65
CA ILE A 44 -12.97 -19.06 -8.30
C ILE A 44 -11.94 -18.79 -9.39
N ALA A 45 -12.16 -17.77 -10.24
CA ALA A 45 -11.21 -17.39 -11.28
C ALA A 45 -9.84 -16.97 -10.70
N ALA A 46 -9.83 -16.21 -9.59
CA ALA A 46 -8.59 -15.81 -8.92
C ALA A 46 -7.84 -17.01 -8.33
N LEU A 47 -8.54 -17.91 -7.62
CA LEU A 47 -7.94 -19.12 -7.04
C LEU A 47 -7.43 -20.11 -8.09
N ILE A 48 -8.11 -20.22 -9.24
CA ILE A 48 -7.60 -21.00 -10.38
C ILE A 48 -6.27 -20.43 -10.87
N ARG A 49 -6.20 -19.10 -11.05
CA ARG A 49 -5.00 -18.42 -11.53
C ARG A 49 -3.80 -18.62 -10.60
N GLU A 50 -4.07 -18.69 -9.29
CA GLU A 50 -3.05 -18.91 -8.26
C GLU A 50 -2.75 -20.40 -7.98
N GLY A 51 -3.51 -21.31 -8.59
CA GLY A 51 -3.38 -22.75 -8.34
C GLY A 51 -3.70 -23.13 -6.89
N ARG A 52 -4.74 -22.51 -6.32
CA ARG A 52 -5.11 -22.61 -4.89
C ARG A 52 -6.53 -23.14 -4.66
N LEU A 53 -7.15 -23.81 -5.62
CA LEU A 53 -8.54 -24.30 -5.49
C LEU A 53 -8.75 -25.27 -4.31
N GLU A 54 -7.71 -25.95 -3.85
CA GLU A 54 -7.76 -26.87 -2.71
C GLU A 54 -8.22 -26.20 -1.41
N VAL A 55 -8.12 -24.87 -1.29
CA VAL A 55 -8.57 -24.12 -0.10
C VAL A 55 -10.07 -24.24 0.14
N PHE A 56 -10.87 -24.59 -0.88
CA PHE A 56 -12.29 -24.89 -0.69
C PHE A 56 -12.53 -26.12 0.20
N ALA A 57 -11.53 -26.97 0.44
CA ALA A 57 -11.62 -28.05 1.41
C ALA A 57 -11.35 -27.59 2.86
N ASP A 58 -10.84 -26.37 3.07
CA ASP A 58 -10.56 -25.83 4.40
C ASP A 58 -11.83 -25.22 5.04
N PRO A 59 -12.27 -25.70 6.23
CA PRO A 59 -13.44 -25.16 6.91
C PRO A 59 -13.29 -23.68 7.30
N GLY A 60 -12.06 -23.25 7.61
CA GLY A 60 -11.75 -21.87 7.97
C GLY A 60 -11.95 -20.92 6.79
N PHE A 61 -11.57 -21.34 5.59
CA PHE A 61 -11.82 -20.64 4.34
C PHE A 61 -13.30 -20.64 3.99
N GLN A 62 -13.98 -21.80 4.03
CA GLN A 62 -15.43 -21.88 3.76
C GLN A 62 -16.24 -20.92 4.64
N ARG A 63 -15.89 -20.79 5.92
CA ARG A 63 -16.55 -19.83 6.82
C ARG A 63 -16.40 -18.38 6.34
N SER A 64 -15.20 -17.97 5.95
CA SER A 64 -14.97 -16.61 5.43
C SER A 64 -15.64 -16.40 4.08
N TYR A 65 -15.64 -17.44 3.24
CA TYR A 65 -16.31 -17.44 1.95
C TYR A 65 -17.82 -17.20 2.11
N THR A 66 -18.47 -17.89 3.05
CA THR A 66 -19.89 -17.66 3.36
C THR A 66 -20.15 -16.23 3.84
N LYS A 67 -19.28 -15.67 4.70
CA LYS A 67 -19.41 -14.26 5.11
C LYS A 67 -19.27 -13.28 3.94
N ALA A 68 -18.33 -13.55 3.04
CA ALA A 68 -18.18 -12.75 1.82
C ALA A 68 -19.44 -12.84 0.94
N GLN A 69 -20.05 -14.03 0.81
CA GLN A 69 -21.33 -14.19 0.11
C GLN A 69 -22.47 -13.40 0.79
N MET A 70 -22.48 -13.31 2.12
CA MET A 70 -23.45 -12.47 2.85
C MET A 70 -23.23 -10.98 2.55
N GLY A 71 -21.99 -10.50 2.55
CA GLY A 71 -21.68 -9.11 2.16
C GLY A 71 -22.03 -8.81 0.70
N ALA A 72 -21.70 -9.73 -0.21
CA ALA A 72 -22.06 -9.60 -1.62
C ALA A 72 -23.59 -9.58 -1.83
N ALA A 73 -24.35 -10.37 -1.07
CA ALA A 73 -25.81 -10.41 -1.17
C ALA A 73 -26.46 -9.04 -0.93
N VAL A 74 -25.91 -8.22 -0.04
CA VAL A 74 -26.47 -6.91 0.32
C VAL A 74 -25.83 -5.75 -0.45
N SER A 75 -24.62 -5.90 -0.97
CA SER A 75 -23.95 -4.86 -1.77
C SER A 75 -24.55 -4.69 -3.18
N ASP A 76 -24.70 -3.44 -3.60
CA ASP A 76 -25.05 -3.02 -4.95
C ASP A 76 -23.85 -2.47 -5.77
N LYS A 77 -22.65 -2.44 -5.19
CA LYS A 77 -21.44 -1.91 -5.82
C LYS A 77 -20.61 -3.03 -6.44
N ASP A 78 -20.31 -2.93 -7.74
CA ASP A 78 -19.55 -3.98 -8.42
C ASP A 78 -18.11 -4.12 -7.89
N GLY A 79 -17.51 -3.00 -7.43
CA GLY A 79 -16.18 -2.99 -6.82
C GLY A 79 -16.08 -3.79 -5.51
N ASP A 80 -17.18 -3.96 -4.78
CA ASP A 80 -17.18 -4.74 -3.53
C ASP A 80 -16.91 -6.22 -3.79
N TYR A 81 -17.35 -6.75 -4.95
CA TYR A 81 -17.06 -8.14 -5.31
C TYR A 81 -15.57 -8.36 -5.58
N ASP A 82 -14.88 -7.39 -6.19
CA ASP A 82 -13.42 -7.44 -6.40
C ASP A 82 -12.68 -7.32 -5.06
N LEU A 83 -13.13 -6.43 -4.17
CA LEU A 83 -12.55 -6.27 -2.83
C LEU A 83 -12.71 -7.55 -1.99
N LEU A 84 -13.91 -8.14 -1.98
CA LEU A 84 -14.19 -9.40 -1.29
C LEU A 84 -13.35 -10.55 -1.85
N ALA A 85 -13.20 -10.62 -3.17
CA ALA A 85 -12.33 -11.61 -3.80
C ALA A 85 -10.87 -11.41 -3.37
N GLY A 86 -10.37 -10.18 -3.40
CA GLY A 86 -9.03 -9.82 -2.92
C GLY A 86 -8.82 -10.20 -1.45
N LEU A 87 -9.79 -9.97 -0.57
CA LEU A 87 -9.74 -10.35 0.85
C LEU A 87 -9.68 -11.87 1.06
N LEU A 88 -10.40 -12.64 0.24
CA LEU A 88 -10.38 -14.11 0.30
C LEU A 88 -9.04 -14.68 -0.21
N ILE A 89 -8.46 -14.10 -1.26
CA ILE A 89 -7.10 -14.42 -1.69
C ILE A 89 -6.09 -14.09 -0.58
N ASP A 90 -6.19 -12.90 0.00
CA ASP A 90 -5.31 -12.45 1.06
C ASP A 90 -5.38 -13.36 2.31
N ARG A 91 -6.57 -13.92 2.58
CA ARG A 91 -6.76 -14.95 3.60
C ARG A 91 -5.96 -16.21 3.30
N VAL A 92 -5.96 -16.67 2.06
CA VAL A 92 -5.21 -17.87 1.64
C VAL A 92 -3.71 -17.63 1.79
N GLU A 93 -3.23 -16.45 1.41
CA GLU A 93 -1.81 -16.12 1.42
C GLU A 93 -1.26 -15.83 2.83
N ARG A 94 -2.00 -15.06 3.63
CA ARG A 94 -1.51 -14.47 4.89
C ARG A 94 -2.33 -14.82 6.13
N GLY A 95 -3.47 -15.52 5.97
CA GLY A 95 -4.37 -15.89 7.06
C GLY A 95 -3.82 -16.93 8.05
N GLY A 96 -2.62 -17.47 7.81
CA GLY A 96 -1.89 -18.27 8.81
C GLY A 96 -1.54 -17.47 10.08
N LEU A 97 -1.35 -16.15 9.95
CA LEU A 97 -1.10 -15.25 11.07
C LEU A 97 -2.40 -14.80 11.72
N ARG A 98 -2.57 -15.09 13.02
CA ARG A 98 -3.85 -14.86 13.74
C ARG A 98 -4.33 -13.41 13.71
N ASN A 99 -3.41 -12.46 13.85
CA ASN A 99 -3.69 -11.03 13.82
C ASN A 99 -4.12 -10.56 12.42
N VAL A 100 -3.42 -11.00 11.37
CA VAL A 100 -3.78 -10.69 9.98
C VAL A 100 -5.15 -11.29 9.65
N ARG A 101 -5.36 -12.55 10.05
CA ARG A 101 -6.64 -13.24 9.88
C ARG A 101 -7.81 -12.50 10.51
N ALA A 102 -7.64 -11.98 11.73
CA ALA A 102 -8.68 -11.19 12.40
C ALA A 102 -9.00 -9.89 11.64
N GLY A 103 -7.97 -9.21 11.12
CA GLY A 103 -8.15 -8.02 10.27
C GLY A 103 -8.91 -8.34 8.98
N ILE A 104 -8.57 -9.43 8.30
CA ILE A 104 -9.26 -9.89 7.08
C ILE A 104 -10.72 -10.24 7.36
N GLU A 105 -11.00 -10.98 8.43
CA GLU A 105 -12.38 -11.34 8.80
C GLU A 105 -13.24 -10.12 9.05
N ARG A 106 -12.70 -9.13 9.77
CA ARG A 106 -13.43 -7.89 10.04
C ARG A 106 -13.60 -7.07 8.76
N ALA A 107 -12.59 -7.02 7.89
CA ALA A 107 -12.68 -6.34 6.60
C ALA A 107 -13.78 -6.92 5.70
N ILE A 108 -13.93 -8.26 5.66
CA ILE A 108 -15.02 -8.93 4.92
C ILE A 108 -16.39 -8.50 5.45
N GLU A 109 -16.53 -8.27 6.75
CA GLU A 109 -17.80 -7.93 7.40
C GLU A 109 -18.23 -6.46 7.23
N VAL A 110 -17.30 -5.56 6.88
CA VAL A 110 -17.58 -4.11 6.81
C VAL A 110 -17.54 -3.55 5.39
N ILE A 111 -17.22 -4.37 4.40
CA ILE A 111 -16.95 -3.90 3.04
C ILE A 111 -18.18 -3.25 2.39
N ASP A 112 -19.37 -3.79 2.64
CA ASP A 112 -20.63 -3.27 2.09
C ASP A 112 -21.02 -1.92 2.70
N GLN A 113 -20.41 -1.57 3.84
CA GLN A 113 -20.67 -0.33 4.55
C GLN A 113 -19.64 0.76 4.24
N ILE A 114 -18.49 0.43 3.64
CA ILE A 114 -17.46 1.42 3.41
C ILE A 114 -17.86 2.36 2.26
N ASP A 115 -17.62 3.65 2.48
CA ASP A 115 -17.79 4.65 1.45
C ASP A 115 -16.59 4.59 0.47
N GLU A 116 -16.85 4.84 -0.81
CA GLU A 116 -15.81 4.75 -1.84
C GLU A 116 -14.73 5.83 -1.67
N GLU A 117 -15.12 7.07 -1.31
CA GLU A 117 -14.17 8.15 -1.06
C GLU A 117 -13.37 7.87 0.23
N ALA A 118 -14.03 7.38 1.29
CA ALA A 118 -13.34 6.98 2.52
C ALA A 118 -12.32 5.85 2.27
N LEU A 119 -12.67 4.83 1.50
CA LEU A 119 -11.76 3.74 1.13
C LEU A 119 -10.58 4.25 0.29
N ARG A 120 -10.83 5.17 -0.65
CA ARG A 120 -9.77 5.83 -1.44
C ARG A 120 -8.83 6.62 -0.53
N GLY A 121 -9.36 7.44 0.37
CA GLY A 121 -8.59 8.20 1.35
C GLY A 121 -7.72 7.29 2.23
N LEU A 122 -8.29 6.21 2.75
CA LEU A 122 -7.55 5.18 3.52
C LEU A 122 -6.41 4.57 2.70
N THR A 123 -6.68 4.21 1.45
CA THR A 123 -5.71 3.57 0.55
C THR A 123 -4.53 4.50 0.26
N VAL A 124 -4.82 5.75 -0.11
CA VAL A 124 -3.80 6.78 -0.36
C VAL A 124 -3.02 7.10 0.91
N PHE A 125 -3.70 7.25 2.04
CA PHE A 125 -3.07 7.51 3.34
C PHE A 125 -2.08 6.41 3.73
N GLN A 126 -2.46 5.14 3.55
CA GLN A 126 -1.56 4.02 3.84
C GLN A 126 -0.42 3.93 2.82
N ALA A 127 -0.67 4.20 1.54
CA ALA A 127 0.36 4.20 0.51
C ALA A 127 1.41 5.29 0.73
N ILE A 128 1.03 6.48 1.20
CA ILE A 128 1.97 7.56 1.57
C ILE A 128 2.98 7.09 2.62
N GLN A 129 2.57 6.24 3.56
CA GLN A 129 3.43 5.71 4.61
C GLN A 129 4.31 4.53 4.15
N GLY A 130 3.88 3.79 3.14
CA GLY A 130 4.55 2.56 2.69
C GLY A 130 5.41 2.71 1.44
N TYR A 131 5.04 3.62 0.53
CA TYR A 131 5.69 3.73 -0.78
C TYR A 131 6.96 4.57 -0.70
N GLN A 132 8.06 3.97 -1.13
CA GLN A 132 9.36 4.61 -1.24
C GLN A 132 9.93 4.42 -2.65
N PRO A 133 10.47 5.47 -3.28
CA PRO A 133 11.05 5.35 -4.61
C PRO A 133 12.36 4.56 -4.53
N LEU A 134 12.53 3.59 -5.44
CA LEU A 134 13.80 2.89 -5.62
C LEU A 134 14.80 3.66 -6.47
N SER A 135 14.33 4.72 -7.14
CA SER A 135 15.15 5.52 -8.03
C SER A 135 16.33 6.15 -7.29
N PRO A 136 17.54 6.15 -7.87
CA PRO A 136 18.65 6.95 -7.35
C PRO A 136 18.45 8.45 -7.61
N HIS A 137 17.64 8.81 -8.62
CA HIS A 137 17.43 10.18 -9.10
C HIS A 137 16.08 10.74 -8.63
N LEU A 138 16.09 11.99 -8.15
CA LEU A 138 14.92 12.64 -7.57
C LEU A 138 13.73 12.70 -8.54
N GLU A 139 13.95 13.25 -9.73
CA GLU A 139 12.86 13.45 -10.71
C GLU A 139 12.22 12.13 -11.12
N SER A 140 13.03 11.11 -11.43
CA SER A 140 12.52 9.78 -11.77
C SER A 140 11.81 9.10 -10.59
N GLY A 141 12.26 9.37 -9.36
CA GLY A 141 11.59 8.91 -8.14
C GLY A 141 10.21 9.52 -7.97
N LEU A 142 10.12 10.85 -8.09
CA LEU A 142 8.85 11.59 -8.01
C LEU A 142 7.91 11.25 -9.17
N ASP A 143 8.41 11.05 -10.39
CA ASP A 143 7.59 10.61 -11.54
C ASP A 143 7.04 9.20 -11.37
N THR A 144 7.79 8.33 -10.69
CA THR A 144 7.31 6.99 -10.34
C THR A 144 6.19 7.08 -9.31
N LEU A 145 6.39 7.86 -8.24
CA LEU A 145 5.36 8.08 -7.23
C LEU A 145 4.10 8.72 -7.81
N GLU A 146 4.24 9.72 -8.69
CA GLU A 146 3.12 10.35 -9.40
C GLU A 146 2.27 9.32 -10.14
N LYS A 147 2.90 8.37 -10.85
CA LYS A 147 2.18 7.30 -11.55
C LYS A 147 1.47 6.35 -10.58
N LEU A 148 2.15 5.92 -9.51
CA LEU A 148 1.57 5.02 -8.51
C LEU A 148 0.36 5.68 -7.81
N PHE A 149 0.50 6.93 -7.38
CA PHE A 149 -0.57 7.66 -6.72
C PHE A 149 -1.71 8.04 -7.66
N SER A 150 -1.43 8.24 -8.96
CA SER A 150 -2.49 8.46 -9.94
C SER A 150 -3.36 7.24 -10.15
N ASP A 151 -2.80 6.03 -10.02
CA ASP A 151 -3.60 4.79 -10.04
C ASP A 151 -4.46 4.66 -8.76
N LEU A 152 -3.92 5.05 -7.59
CA LEU A 152 -4.61 4.94 -6.32
C LEU A 152 -5.69 6.00 -6.09
N ALA A 153 -5.47 7.22 -6.59
CA ALA A 153 -6.39 8.35 -6.48
C ALA A 153 -7.32 8.41 -7.72
N ASP A 154 -8.05 7.32 -7.95
CA ASP A 154 -8.95 7.12 -9.10
C ASP A 154 -10.23 8.00 -9.10
N GLY A 155 -10.30 8.99 -8.21
CA GLY A 155 -11.41 9.92 -8.06
C GLY A 155 -11.13 10.97 -6.97
N PRO A 156 -12.15 11.72 -6.51
CA PRO A 156 -11.97 12.75 -5.48
C PRO A 156 -11.46 12.15 -4.16
N LEU A 157 -10.48 12.79 -3.54
CA LEU A 157 -10.08 12.43 -2.18
C LEU A 157 -11.13 12.97 -1.19
N PRO A 158 -11.42 12.24 -0.11
CA PRO A 158 -12.47 12.63 0.82
C PRO A 158 -12.11 13.94 1.50
N SER A 159 -13.13 14.75 1.79
CA SER A 159 -12.98 16.05 2.45
C SER A 159 -13.75 16.10 3.76
N GLY A 160 -13.42 17.05 4.63
CA GLY A 160 -13.97 17.11 5.98
C GLY A 160 -13.53 15.94 6.86
N ASN A 161 -14.27 15.70 7.95
CA ASN A 161 -13.90 14.72 8.97
C ASN A 161 -14.80 13.48 8.98
N GLU A 162 -15.95 13.51 8.29
CA GLU A 162 -16.95 12.44 8.34
C GLU A 162 -16.40 11.10 7.85
N TRP A 163 -15.52 11.12 6.85
CA TRP A 163 -14.86 9.92 6.36
C TRP A 163 -13.92 9.28 7.40
N LEU A 164 -13.32 10.07 8.30
CA LEU A 164 -12.49 9.55 9.39
C LEU A 164 -13.36 8.87 10.44
N ASP A 165 -14.45 9.51 10.85
CA ASP A 165 -15.41 8.94 11.79
C ASP A 165 -16.01 7.65 11.23
N HIS A 166 -16.36 7.66 9.93
CA HIS A 166 -16.83 6.48 9.21
C HIS A 166 -15.82 5.33 9.29
N LEU A 167 -14.55 5.59 8.98
CA LEU A 167 -13.49 4.59 9.06
C LEU A 167 -13.23 4.09 10.49
N ASP A 168 -13.38 4.93 11.52
CA ASP A 168 -13.19 4.50 12.92
C ASP A 168 -14.35 3.60 13.39
N ILE A 169 -15.60 3.93 13.01
CA ILE A 169 -16.79 3.10 13.25
C ILE A 169 -16.63 1.70 12.64
N LEU A 170 -16.03 1.63 11.45
CA LEU A 170 -15.75 0.37 10.75
C LEU A 170 -14.46 -0.32 11.21
N ASP A 171 -13.84 0.15 12.29
CA ASP A 171 -12.58 -0.34 12.84
C ASP A 171 -11.38 -0.24 11.89
N ALA A 172 -11.45 0.53 10.81
CA ALA A 172 -10.37 0.68 9.84
C ALA A 172 -9.25 1.60 10.32
N ILE A 173 -9.58 2.61 11.11
CA ILE A 173 -8.61 3.50 11.75
C ILE A 173 -8.89 3.64 13.26
N ARG A 174 -7.99 4.32 13.95
CA ARG A 174 -8.19 4.89 15.29
C ARG A 174 -7.78 6.34 15.26
N ILE A 175 -8.68 7.23 15.66
CA ILE A 175 -8.42 8.66 15.70
C ILE A 175 -7.73 9.00 17.02
N ASN A 176 -6.60 9.71 16.95
CA ASN A 176 -5.93 10.23 18.14
C ASN A 176 -6.34 11.68 18.38
N HIS A 177 -7.29 11.87 19.30
CA HIS A 177 -7.78 13.21 19.65
C HIS A 177 -6.75 14.08 20.41
N ALA A 178 -5.64 13.50 20.88
CA ALA A 178 -4.61 14.23 21.64
C ALA A 178 -3.51 14.84 20.77
N SER A 179 -3.47 14.55 19.47
CA SER A 179 -2.43 15.06 18.57
C SER A 179 -2.95 15.29 17.15
N SER A 180 -2.44 16.32 16.48
CA SER A 180 -2.68 16.55 15.06
C SER A 180 -1.80 15.66 14.19
N LEU A 181 -2.22 15.44 12.95
CA LEU A 181 -1.36 14.86 11.93
C LEU A 181 -0.19 15.83 11.66
N LYS A 182 1.00 15.29 11.43
CA LYS A 182 2.14 16.13 11.02
C LYS A 182 1.85 16.73 9.64
N PRO A 183 2.14 18.02 9.42
CA PRO A 183 2.04 18.61 8.09
C PRO A 183 2.81 17.80 7.05
N PHE A 184 2.32 17.74 5.81
CA PHE A 184 2.92 16.96 4.74
C PHE A 184 4.39 17.35 4.51
N ARG A 185 4.67 18.65 4.53
CA ARG A 185 6.02 19.25 4.46
C ARG A 185 6.97 18.71 5.52
N GLU A 186 6.49 18.37 6.71
CA GLU A 186 7.32 17.86 7.80
C GLU A 186 7.44 16.34 7.77
N TYR A 187 6.40 15.66 7.29
CA TYR A 187 6.33 14.20 7.27
C TYR A 187 6.96 13.59 6.02
N TYR A 188 6.52 13.99 4.83
CA TYR A 188 6.83 13.27 3.60
C TYR A 188 8.32 13.27 3.22
N PRO A 189 9.09 14.37 3.41
CA PRO A 189 10.55 14.34 3.18
C PRO A 189 11.29 13.30 4.02
N THR A 190 10.77 12.97 5.21
CA THR A 190 11.36 11.94 6.09
C THR A 190 11.25 10.52 5.53
N GLN A 191 10.39 10.30 4.53
CA GLN A 191 10.26 9.01 3.85
C GLN A 191 11.37 8.78 2.81
N MET A 192 12.12 9.83 2.44
CA MET A 192 13.19 9.78 1.43
C MET A 192 14.37 10.71 1.76
N PRO A 193 14.97 10.60 2.96
CA PRO A 193 15.99 11.53 3.44
C PRO A 193 17.24 11.56 2.54
N GLY A 194 17.53 10.50 1.78
CA GLY A 194 18.66 10.46 0.86
C GLY A 194 18.62 11.48 -0.28
N TYR A 195 17.43 11.96 -0.66
CA TYR A 195 17.31 13.07 -1.62
C TYR A 195 17.55 14.45 -1.01
N LEU A 196 17.40 14.56 0.31
CA LEU A 196 17.54 15.81 1.07
C LEU A 196 18.79 15.82 1.97
N ALA A 197 19.69 14.86 1.81
CA ALA A 197 20.97 14.84 2.52
C ALA A 197 21.86 15.98 2.01
N SER A 198 22.65 16.62 2.88
CA SER A 198 23.45 17.80 2.52
C SER A 198 24.43 17.56 1.35
N GLY A 199 24.90 16.33 1.17
CA GLY A 199 25.89 15.96 0.18
C GLY A 199 27.28 16.54 0.48
N ALA A 200 28.17 16.45 -0.51
CA ALA A 200 29.51 17.04 -0.45
C ALA A 200 29.82 17.84 -1.73
N PRO A 201 30.58 18.95 -1.63
CA PRO A 201 31.00 19.72 -2.80
C PRO A 201 31.76 18.87 -3.83
N LEU A 202 31.61 19.23 -5.12
CA LEU A 202 32.44 18.66 -6.19
C LEU A 202 33.93 18.84 -5.84
N GLY A 203 34.74 17.79 -6.00
CA GLY A 203 36.17 17.82 -5.72
C GLY A 203 36.56 17.62 -4.25
N SER A 204 35.61 17.29 -3.36
CA SER A 204 35.91 16.91 -1.98
C SER A 204 36.90 15.72 -1.92
N PRO A 205 37.98 15.80 -1.12
CA PRO A 205 39.01 14.76 -1.04
C PRO A 205 38.54 13.49 -0.31
N ARG A 206 37.36 13.51 0.33
CA ARG A 206 36.82 12.42 1.14
C ARG A 206 36.06 11.34 0.35
N LEU A 207 36.11 11.38 -0.99
CA LEU A 207 35.46 10.41 -1.87
C LEU A 207 36.55 9.72 -2.70
N PRO A 208 36.75 8.39 -2.62
CA PRO A 208 35.72 7.33 -2.67
C PRO A 208 35.45 6.58 -1.35
N PHE A 209 34.29 5.91 -1.27
CA PHE A 209 33.96 4.95 -0.20
C PHE A 209 35.05 3.87 -0.09
N VAL A 210 35.38 3.38 1.11
CA VAL A 210 36.46 2.39 1.32
C VAL A 210 35.97 1.21 2.14
N ILE A 211 36.15 -0.02 1.66
CA ILE A 211 35.81 -1.23 2.40
C ILE A 211 37.05 -2.13 2.41
N ASP A 212 37.46 -2.58 3.60
CA ASP A 212 38.68 -3.37 3.81
C ASP A 212 39.93 -2.75 3.15
N GLY A 213 40.06 -1.42 3.25
CA GLY A 213 41.17 -0.66 2.67
C GLY A 213 41.14 -0.53 1.15
N LYS A 214 40.08 -1.00 0.47
CA LYS A 214 39.89 -0.88 -0.97
C LYS A 214 38.81 0.14 -1.29
N PRO A 215 39.06 1.09 -2.22
CA PRO A 215 38.04 2.01 -2.65
C PRO A 215 36.93 1.26 -3.40
N VAL A 216 35.69 1.52 -3.01
CA VAL A 216 34.48 1.04 -3.66
C VAL A 216 34.08 2.08 -4.70
N PHE A 217 34.38 1.77 -5.95
CA PHE A 217 33.90 2.52 -7.09
C PHE A 217 32.72 1.77 -7.69
N GLY A 218 31.52 2.27 -7.44
CA GLY A 218 30.32 1.88 -8.17
C GLY A 218 29.84 3.09 -8.97
N PRO A 219 29.61 2.99 -10.29
CA PRO A 219 29.10 4.11 -11.09
C PRO A 219 27.73 4.65 -10.62
N ASN A 220 27.11 3.98 -9.64
CA ASN A 220 25.75 4.22 -9.17
C ASN A 220 25.67 4.53 -7.66
N LEU A 221 26.78 4.78 -6.95
CA LEU A 221 26.74 5.12 -5.52
C LEU A 221 26.71 6.63 -5.26
N LEU A 222 27.20 7.43 -6.20
CA LEU A 222 27.18 8.89 -6.12
C LEU A 222 26.44 9.44 -7.34
N THR A 223 25.67 10.49 -7.13
CA THR A 223 25.00 11.24 -8.19
C THR A 223 25.16 12.73 -7.94
N LEU A 224 25.14 13.53 -9.01
CA LEU A 224 25.02 14.97 -8.87
C LEU A 224 23.76 15.30 -8.07
N HIS A 225 23.88 16.26 -7.17
CA HIS A 225 22.81 16.63 -6.29
C HIS A 225 21.82 17.55 -7.02
N GLU A 226 20.59 17.08 -7.22
CA GLU A 226 19.58 17.76 -8.05
C GLU A 226 18.99 19.02 -7.40
N LEU A 227 18.98 19.07 -6.07
CA LEU A 227 18.50 20.22 -5.28
C LEU A 227 19.61 21.18 -4.82
N ARG A 228 20.88 20.80 -4.96
CA ARG A 228 22.03 21.61 -4.52
C ARG A 228 23.14 21.60 -5.56
N SER A 229 23.22 22.67 -6.35
CA SER A 229 24.22 22.81 -7.39
C SER A 229 25.66 22.68 -6.85
N GLY A 230 26.53 22.06 -7.63
CA GLY A 230 27.94 21.89 -7.25
C GLY A 230 28.20 20.88 -6.12
N HIS A 231 27.25 19.96 -5.85
CA HIS A 231 27.41 18.89 -4.87
C HIS A 231 27.15 17.51 -5.47
N TYR A 232 27.75 16.48 -4.88
CA TYR A 232 27.33 15.08 -5.01
C TYR A 232 26.54 14.67 -3.77
N ARG A 233 25.59 13.75 -3.95
CA ARG A 233 24.92 13.04 -2.86
C ARG A 233 25.01 11.53 -3.07
N PHE A 234 24.66 10.78 -2.03
CA PHE A 234 24.52 9.34 -2.14
C PHE A 234 23.32 9.02 -3.05
N ALA A 235 23.53 8.15 -4.03
CA ALA A 235 22.56 7.86 -5.09
C ALA A 235 21.50 6.83 -4.62
N VAL A 236 20.92 7.08 -3.45
CA VAL A 236 19.92 6.20 -2.82
C VAL A 236 18.92 7.07 -2.06
N ALA A 237 17.63 6.75 -2.12
CA ALA A 237 16.59 7.48 -1.39
C ALA A 237 16.54 7.15 0.11
N THR A 238 16.74 5.88 0.50
CA THR A 238 16.68 5.40 1.89
C THR A 238 17.68 4.27 2.14
N ALA A 239 18.07 4.03 3.40
CA ALA A 239 18.90 2.89 3.74
C ALA A 239 18.26 1.55 3.30
N GLY A 240 16.94 1.43 3.40
CA GLY A 240 16.20 0.26 2.90
C GLY A 240 16.33 0.08 1.39
N THR A 241 16.33 1.18 0.62
CA THR A 241 16.54 1.13 -0.84
C THR A 241 17.93 0.63 -1.18
N LEU A 242 18.98 1.04 -0.44
CA LEU A 242 20.35 0.55 -0.64
C LEU A 242 20.39 -0.98 -0.62
N LYS A 243 19.77 -1.60 0.40
CA LYS A 243 19.74 -3.06 0.56
C LYS A 243 19.01 -3.78 -0.58
N ARG A 244 18.09 -3.10 -1.26
CA ARG A 244 17.33 -3.66 -2.39
C ARG A 244 18.07 -3.54 -3.72
N VAL A 245 18.83 -2.45 -3.91
CA VAL A 245 19.49 -2.14 -5.20
C VAL A 245 20.95 -2.60 -5.23
N VAL A 246 21.62 -2.68 -4.09
CA VAL A 246 23.01 -3.14 -3.98
C VAL A 246 23.03 -4.55 -3.42
N ARG A 247 23.52 -5.50 -4.22
CA ARG A 247 23.75 -6.89 -3.79
C ARG A 247 25.12 -6.99 -3.14
N ALA A 248 25.17 -6.88 -1.81
CA ALA A 248 26.37 -7.03 -1.02
C ALA A 248 26.05 -7.66 0.35
N GLU A 249 27.08 -8.12 1.05
CA GLU A 249 26.96 -8.60 2.43
C GLU A 249 26.57 -7.46 3.40
N GLU A 250 25.91 -7.80 4.51
CA GLU A 250 25.35 -6.81 5.45
C GLU A 250 26.43 -5.91 6.09
N ASN A 251 27.62 -6.45 6.35
CA ASN A 251 28.78 -5.68 6.83
C ASN A 251 29.22 -4.62 5.81
N VAL A 252 29.22 -4.97 4.51
CA VAL A 252 29.58 -4.06 3.41
C VAL A 252 28.55 -2.93 3.32
N LEU A 253 27.26 -3.27 3.35
CA LEU A 253 26.16 -2.28 3.30
C LEU A 253 26.21 -1.33 4.50
N SER A 254 26.48 -1.87 5.69
CA SER A 254 26.58 -1.09 6.93
C SER A 254 27.74 -0.09 6.88
N GLU A 255 28.90 -0.52 6.37
CA GLU A 255 30.06 0.36 6.24
C GLU A 255 29.84 1.46 5.18
N LEU A 256 29.16 1.14 4.07
CA LEU A 256 28.74 2.15 3.09
C LEU A 256 27.81 3.20 3.70
N LEU A 257 26.80 2.77 4.46
CA LEU A 257 25.85 3.67 5.11
C LEU A 257 26.56 4.61 6.08
N LYS A 258 27.44 4.08 6.93
CA LYS A 258 28.21 4.87 7.89
C LYS A 258 29.09 5.92 7.21
N GLN A 259 29.73 5.57 6.10
CA GLN A 259 30.52 6.53 5.33
C GLN A 259 29.65 7.54 4.61
N ALA A 260 28.49 7.15 4.09
CA ALA A 260 27.54 8.07 3.47
C ALA A 260 26.96 9.06 4.49
N GLU A 261 26.63 8.60 5.69
CA GLU A 261 26.24 9.43 6.83
C GLU A 261 27.35 10.45 7.15
N SER A 262 28.58 9.96 7.37
CA SER A 262 29.70 10.82 7.79
C SER A 262 30.18 11.80 6.71
N HIS A 263 30.17 11.41 5.44
CA HIS A 263 30.76 12.21 4.35
C HIS A 263 29.74 13.03 3.58
N LEU A 264 28.46 12.62 3.57
CA LEU A 264 27.41 13.18 2.72
C LEU A 264 26.16 13.57 3.51
N GLY A 265 26.12 13.37 4.83
CA GLY A 265 24.92 13.64 5.64
C GLY A 265 23.76 12.72 5.32
N PHE A 266 24.02 11.53 4.75
CA PHE A 266 22.95 10.59 4.39
C PHE A 266 22.12 10.20 5.61
N GLY A 267 20.79 10.16 5.47
CA GLY A 267 19.88 9.84 6.59
C GLY A 267 19.45 11.05 7.42
N GLU A 268 20.18 12.16 7.33
CA GLU A 268 19.75 13.46 7.86
C GLU A 268 19.03 14.27 6.76
N ILE A 269 18.11 15.13 7.19
CA ILE A 269 17.40 16.06 6.30
C ILE A 269 18.02 17.43 6.47
N ASP A 270 18.60 17.94 5.39
CA ASP A 270 19.00 19.33 5.30
C ASP A 270 17.76 20.21 5.10
N SER A 271 17.42 21.03 6.10
CA SER A 271 16.19 21.82 6.09
C SER A 271 16.14 22.83 4.95
N GLU A 272 17.29 23.28 4.43
CA GLU A 272 17.37 24.18 3.26
C GLU A 272 16.88 23.50 1.97
N LEU A 273 16.83 22.17 1.93
CA LEU A 273 16.43 21.39 0.77
C LEU A 273 14.93 21.03 0.77
N ILE A 274 14.22 21.29 1.87
CA ILE A 274 12.78 20.96 1.98
C ILE A 274 11.95 21.76 0.97
N ASP A 275 12.10 23.07 0.91
CA ASP A 275 11.32 23.90 -0.02
C ASP A 275 11.63 23.56 -1.50
N PRO A 276 12.90 23.44 -1.94
CA PRO A 276 13.22 22.96 -3.28
C PRO A 276 12.63 21.58 -3.59
N PHE A 277 12.62 20.65 -2.62
CA PHE A 277 12.02 19.34 -2.80
C PHE A 277 10.49 19.43 -3.00
N ILE A 278 9.80 20.18 -2.15
CA ILE A 278 8.35 20.40 -2.25
C ILE A 278 7.98 21.09 -3.56
N ASP A 279 8.76 22.07 -4.00
CA ASP A 279 8.55 22.73 -5.29
C ASP A 279 8.65 21.74 -6.46
N ARG A 280 9.64 20.83 -6.45
CA ARG A 280 9.73 19.74 -7.45
C ARG A 280 8.55 18.78 -7.37
N LEU A 281 8.10 18.43 -6.18
CA LEU A 281 6.95 17.55 -5.98
C LEU A 281 5.68 18.16 -6.55
N ARG A 282 5.43 19.45 -6.31
CA ARG A 282 4.23 20.18 -6.77
C ARG A 282 4.11 20.32 -8.29
N LEU A 283 5.20 20.11 -9.03
CA LEU A 283 5.14 20.01 -10.50
C LEU A 283 4.35 18.80 -10.98
N ARG A 284 4.09 17.82 -10.11
CA ARG A 284 3.33 16.61 -10.41
C ARG A 284 1.88 16.75 -9.91
N PRO A 285 0.88 16.70 -10.82
CA PRO A 285 -0.49 17.03 -10.47
C PRO A 285 -1.09 16.22 -9.32
N THR A 286 -0.88 14.90 -9.31
CA THR A 286 -1.47 14.04 -8.27
C THR A 286 -0.76 14.22 -6.94
N LEU A 287 0.57 14.27 -6.93
CA LEU A 287 1.33 14.55 -5.71
C LEU A 287 0.98 15.91 -5.10
N ASN A 288 0.80 16.96 -5.92
CA ASN A 288 0.35 18.27 -5.45
C ASN A 288 -1.03 18.22 -4.80
N LYS A 289 -1.98 17.48 -5.41
CA LYS A 289 -3.31 17.27 -4.82
C LYS A 289 -3.25 16.52 -3.49
N ILE A 290 -2.38 15.50 -3.40
CA ILE A 290 -2.19 14.72 -2.18
C ILE A 290 -1.58 15.57 -1.07
N GLU A 291 -0.59 16.41 -1.36
CA GLU A 291 -0.05 17.37 -0.38
C GLU A 291 -1.16 18.26 0.17
N ALA A 292 -1.94 18.89 -0.72
CA ALA A 292 -3.02 19.78 -0.33
C ALA A 292 -4.14 19.07 0.45
N TRP A 293 -4.40 17.79 0.16
CA TRP A 293 -5.38 16.96 0.86
C TRP A 293 -4.88 16.51 2.24
N TRP A 294 -3.61 16.05 2.33
CA TRP A 294 -3.03 15.58 3.59
C TRP A 294 -3.08 16.65 4.67
N ASP A 295 -2.78 17.90 4.32
CA ASP A 295 -2.80 19.03 5.25
C ASP A 295 -4.22 19.43 5.71
N GLN A 296 -5.28 18.84 5.14
CA GLN A 296 -6.65 19.01 5.59
C GLN A 296 -7.07 18.00 6.67
N ILE A 297 -6.26 16.96 6.93
CA ILE A 297 -6.54 15.92 7.92
C ILE A 297 -6.17 16.46 9.31
N PRO A 298 -7.13 16.76 10.20
CA PRO A 298 -6.85 17.54 11.40
C PRO A 298 -6.18 16.74 12.51
N GLN A 299 -6.47 15.44 12.59
CA GLN A 299 -6.08 14.58 13.71
C GLN A 299 -5.12 13.49 13.22
N ALA A 300 -4.18 13.13 14.08
CA ALA A 300 -3.36 11.96 13.81
C ALA A 300 -4.24 10.72 13.83
N VAL A 301 -4.02 9.82 12.88
CA VAL A 301 -4.78 8.58 12.76
C VAL A 301 -3.83 7.40 12.71
N GLN A 302 -4.23 6.32 13.38
CA GLN A 302 -3.55 5.04 13.28
C GLN A 302 -4.38 4.09 12.44
N VAL A 303 -3.82 3.59 11.34
CA VAL A 303 -4.49 2.57 10.53
C VAL A 303 -4.43 1.23 11.26
N THR A 304 -5.58 0.58 11.44
CA THR A 304 -5.67 -0.71 12.14
C THR A 304 -5.28 -1.87 11.22
N GLY A 305 -5.27 -3.10 11.77
CA GLY A 305 -5.14 -4.30 10.93
C GLY A 305 -6.26 -4.46 9.91
N VAL A 306 -7.47 -3.95 10.19
CA VAL A 306 -8.60 -3.94 9.25
C VAL A 306 -8.33 -2.96 8.13
N GLY A 307 -7.96 -1.72 8.47
CA GLY A 307 -7.71 -0.67 7.49
C GLY A 307 -6.54 -1.00 6.56
N LYS A 308 -5.47 -1.60 7.08
CA LYS A 308 -4.33 -2.06 6.25
C LYS A 308 -4.75 -3.09 5.21
N VAL A 309 -5.57 -4.05 5.61
CA VAL A 309 -6.07 -5.10 4.72
C VAL A 309 -7.04 -4.53 3.68
N LEU A 310 -7.93 -3.60 4.07
CA LEU A 310 -8.81 -2.89 3.14
C LEU A 310 -8.02 -2.06 2.12
N ALA A 311 -7.06 -1.26 2.59
CA ALA A 311 -6.17 -0.47 1.73
C ALA A 311 -5.39 -1.36 0.75
N ARG A 312 -4.86 -2.49 1.22
CA ARG A 312 -4.16 -3.47 0.39
C ARG A 312 -5.08 -4.05 -0.69
N SER A 313 -6.27 -4.53 -0.31
CA SER A 313 -7.23 -5.13 -1.25
C SER A 313 -7.66 -4.11 -2.31
N ASN A 314 -7.92 -2.86 -1.89
CA ASN A 314 -8.29 -1.79 -2.81
C ASN A 314 -7.14 -1.37 -3.74
N ALA A 315 -5.91 -1.28 -3.24
CA ALA A 315 -4.74 -1.03 -4.09
C ALA A 315 -4.56 -2.13 -5.15
N LEU A 316 -4.74 -3.41 -4.78
CA LEU A 316 -4.68 -4.52 -5.73
C LEU A 316 -5.81 -4.46 -6.77
N ARG A 317 -7.03 -4.07 -6.37
CA ARG A 317 -8.15 -3.86 -7.29
C ARG A 317 -7.84 -2.80 -8.35
N LEU A 318 -7.15 -1.73 -7.95
CA LEU A 318 -6.74 -0.62 -8.81
C LEU A 318 -5.49 -0.94 -9.65
N ASP A 319 -4.74 -1.99 -9.32
CA ASP A 319 -3.51 -2.37 -10.01
C ASP A 319 -3.76 -3.13 -11.32
N HIS A 320 -4.36 -2.45 -12.30
CA HIS A 320 -4.61 -3.04 -13.61
C HIS A 320 -3.33 -3.44 -14.38
N ARG A 321 -2.18 -2.92 -13.97
CA ARG A 321 -0.87 -3.17 -14.62
C ARG A 321 -0.05 -4.24 -13.91
N GLY A 322 -0.41 -4.63 -12.68
CA GLY A 322 0.38 -5.55 -11.86
C GLY A 322 1.71 -4.97 -11.40
N VAL A 323 1.78 -3.65 -11.18
CA VAL A 323 3.01 -2.91 -10.85
C VAL A 323 2.95 -2.21 -9.49
N LEU A 324 1.79 -2.14 -8.84
CA LEU A 324 1.67 -1.52 -7.53
C LEU A 324 2.32 -2.43 -6.49
N PRO A 325 3.32 -1.94 -5.72
CA PRO A 325 3.81 -2.69 -4.59
C PRO A 325 2.69 -2.83 -3.54
N PRO A 326 2.66 -3.93 -2.78
CA PRO A 326 1.63 -4.10 -1.78
C PRO A 326 1.66 -2.96 -0.74
N VAL A 327 0.48 -2.52 -0.36
CA VAL A 327 0.27 -1.52 0.69
C VAL A 327 0.14 -2.29 2.02
N ASP A 328 1.15 -2.20 2.89
CA ASP A 328 1.23 -2.93 4.18
C ASP A 328 1.17 -2.01 5.40
#